data_AF-A0AAN8ZU44-F1
#
_entry.id   AF-A0AAN8ZU44-F1
#
_cell.length_a   1.000
_cell.length_b   1.000
_cell.length_c   1.000
_cell.angle_alpha   90.00
_cell.angle_beta   90.00
_cell.angle_gamma   90.00
#
_symmetry.space_group_name_H-M   'P 1'
#
loop_
_entity.id
_entity.type
_entity.pdbx_description
1 polymer ?
#
loop_
_entity_poly.entity_id
_entity_poly.type
_entity_poly.pdbx_seq_one_letter_code
_entity_poly.pdbx_strand_id
1 'polypeptide(L)'
;MFGNLLRFGRQSAVPIKSHVTPNIPQVPHNYLSHFIIFTPFLPPPICPDETPNKTVPDLFHPRGSHPNNTKVPLPYTSTTCNQVDLEDVSLPPQLNRSQTHANTCSVCCQAKSCSPSSLSSYIVPPFYPNYPMLLAPPFLLPRFPAHFAKLPCYISVQCNPSIPLSLKSNSISVSSVPPPSTVRKFLLLPNLSIPSTPSLHVGVSSSALSTTLLAKALWTTPHQRIFQHRSYSTDFEKDMEFLANEKKKYTPPTDLGTKYKSEEVHRYMVDCMTAVGTPKPHATALADVLLAADTRGHFSHGLNRLEMYVNDVRQKICEGGANPTIIKESVSTALVDGNNGLGPVVGNFCVDLAIKKAKETGIAWVCAKGSNHYGIAGWYAMRATKAGLMGMSFTNTSPLVAPTRAKKAALGTNPIALSAPAKGNDSFVLDMATCVVAVGKIEVERRKEKPIPEGWALDKDGKPTTNASEAMVGALMPLGGPETHSGYKGYGLGMLVEIFCGIMAGAHYGPNVRRWMETDRPADLGQCFVAIDPSFFAPGFEDRMSDLMDHCRNMEPADVENPVLAAGDPERAHIKKVEDEGGITYHINQITDSWRLAKVLGVAPMQSI
;
A
#
# COMPACT_ATOMS: atom_id res chain seq x y z
N MET A 1 23.74 49.11 -3.85
CA MET A 1 23.36 50.47 -4.29
C MET A 1 23.05 50.44 -5.79
N PHE A 2 22.49 51.53 -6.32
CA PHE A 2 22.35 51.88 -7.74
C PHE A 2 23.62 51.59 -8.57
N GLY A 3 23.59 51.37 -9.90
CA GLY A 3 22.47 51.49 -10.84
C GLY A 3 22.58 52.71 -11.77
N ASN A 4 23.18 52.54 -12.96
CA ASN A 4 23.17 53.44 -14.13
C ASN A 4 23.45 52.56 -15.37
N LEU A 5 22.74 52.50 -16.51
CA LEU A 5 21.85 53.40 -17.28
C LEU A 5 22.56 54.12 -18.45
N LEU A 6 22.12 53.81 -19.69
CA LEU A 6 22.27 54.46 -21.04
C LEU A 6 22.31 53.33 -22.11
N ARG A 7 21.35 53.21 -23.06
CA ARG A 7 21.19 53.90 -24.37
C ARG A 7 22.35 53.63 -25.36
N PHE A 8 22.14 53.38 -26.66
CA PHE A 8 21.01 53.69 -27.56
C PHE A 8 20.88 52.67 -28.73
N GLY A 9 19.71 52.60 -29.37
CA GLY A 9 19.52 51.96 -30.69
C GLY A 9 18.20 52.36 -31.37
N ARG A 10 18.26 52.89 -32.60
CA ARG A 10 17.11 53.10 -33.51
C ARG A 10 17.13 51.97 -34.58
N GLN A 11 16.15 51.73 -35.47
CA GLN A 11 15.08 52.57 -36.01
C GLN A 11 14.03 51.70 -36.75
N SER A 12 12.75 52.10 -36.73
CA SER A 12 11.78 52.17 -37.87
C SER A 12 10.32 52.02 -37.40
N ALA A 13 9.34 52.55 -38.15
CA ALA A 13 7.93 52.64 -37.73
C ALA A 13 6.93 52.80 -38.92
N VAL A 14 5.64 53.03 -38.60
CA VAL A 14 4.53 53.60 -39.45
C VAL A 14 3.67 52.57 -40.25
N PRO A 15 2.29 52.62 -40.30
CA PRO A 15 1.29 53.06 -39.28
C PRO A 15 -0.12 52.33 -39.26
N ILE A 16 -0.86 52.51 -38.14
CA ILE A 16 -2.34 52.76 -37.95
C ILE A 16 -3.43 52.05 -38.82
N LYS A 17 -4.37 51.33 -38.14
CA LYS A 17 -5.87 51.42 -38.19
C LYS A 17 -6.53 50.15 -37.58
N SER A 18 -7.79 50.09 -37.09
CA SER A 18 -8.59 50.95 -36.17
C SER A 18 -10.00 50.33 -35.96
N HIS A 19 -10.43 50.08 -34.71
CA HIS A 19 -11.79 49.67 -34.26
C HIS A 19 -12.42 48.34 -34.77
N VAL A 20 -13.00 47.57 -33.84
CA VAL A 20 -14.46 47.33 -33.65
C VAL A 20 -14.66 46.54 -32.34
N THR A 21 -15.70 46.86 -31.56
CA THR A 21 -16.20 46.08 -30.41
C THR A 21 -17.56 45.45 -30.75
N PRO A 22 -17.98 44.38 -30.05
CA PRO A 22 -19.27 44.52 -29.34
C PRO A 22 -19.44 43.71 -28.03
N ASN A 23 -20.31 44.27 -27.18
CA ASN A 23 -21.29 43.63 -26.28
C ASN A 23 -20.86 42.76 -25.07
N ILE A 24 -21.09 43.34 -23.89
CA ILE A 24 -21.32 42.66 -22.60
C ILE A 24 -22.84 42.41 -22.45
N PRO A 25 -23.30 41.23 -21.96
CA PRO A 25 -24.68 41.03 -21.54
C PRO A 25 -24.93 41.57 -20.12
N GLN A 26 -26.02 42.34 -19.91
CA GLN A 26 -26.50 42.69 -18.57
C GLN A 26 -27.63 41.75 -18.12
N VAL A 27 -27.57 41.30 -16.87
CA VAL A 27 -28.69 40.74 -16.08
C VAL A 27 -28.43 41.03 -14.58
N PRO A 28 -29.44 41.05 -13.69
CA PRO A 28 -29.69 42.28 -12.95
C PRO A 28 -29.36 42.23 -11.44
N HIS A 29 -29.28 43.42 -10.82
CA HIS A 29 -29.23 43.57 -9.37
C HIS A 29 -30.54 43.10 -8.71
N ASN A 30 -30.43 42.17 -7.76
CA ASN A 30 -31.26 42.14 -6.55
C ASN A 30 -30.72 41.07 -5.58
N TYR A 31 -30.14 41.49 -4.45
CA TYR A 31 -30.28 40.86 -3.12
C TYR A 31 -29.61 41.75 -2.07
N LEU A 32 -30.28 41.99 -0.94
CA LEU A 32 -29.75 42.87 0.12
C LEU A 32 -28.76 42.15 1.04
N SER A 33 -27.57 42.74 1.13
CA SER A 33 -26.71 42.85 2.31
C SER A 33 -27.13 42.09 3.58
N HIS A 34 -26.35 41.07 3.94
CA HIS A 34 -26.12 40.63 5.33
C HIS A 34 -24.63 40.31 5.50
N PHE A 35 -23.79 41.35 5.67
CA PHE A 35 -22.38 41.17 6.02
C PHE A 35 -22.23 41.17 7.56
N ILE A 36 -21.94 39.99 8.13
CA ILE A 36 -21.54 39.88 9.53
C ILE A 36 -20.04 40.21 9.60
N ILE A 37 -19.70 41.37 10.16
CA ILE A 37 -18.31 41.78 10.37
C ILE A 37 -17.78 41.08 11.63
N PHE A 38 -16.95 40.06 11.44
CA PHE A 38 -16.09 39.54 12.51
C PHE A 38 -14.82 40.38 12.62
N THR A 39 -14.72 41.19 13.67
CA THR A 39 -13.49 41.91 14.03
C THR A 39 -12.48 40.95 14.68
N PRO A 40 -11.27 40.77 14.12
CA PRO A 40 -10.21 40.05 14.83
C PRO A 40 -9.68 40.88 16.00
N PHE A 41 -9.47 40.24 17.15
CA PHE A 41 -8.80 40.87 18.29
C PHE A 41 -7.31 41.09 17.97
N LEU A 42 -6.83 42.32 18.19
CA LEU A 42 -5.39 42.64 18.15
C LEU A 42 -4.76 42.40 19.54
N PRO A 43 -3.56 41.78 19.61
CA PRO A 43 -2.74 41.82 20.82
C PRO A 43 -2.14 43.23 21.02
N PRO A 44 -1.74 43.61 22.25
CA PRO A 44 -1.17 44.93 22.55
C PRO A 44 0.22 45.13 21.92
N PRO A 45 0.64 46.39 21.69
CA PRO A 45 1.90 46.70 21.02
C PRO A 45 3.12 46.47 21.91
N ILE A 46 4.24 46.08 21.28
CA ILE A 46 5.57 46.08 21.88
C ILE A 46 6.29 47.34 21.39
N CYS A 47 6.84 48.15 22.30
CA CYS A 47 7.67 49.30 21.94
C CYS A 47 9.09 48.84 21.54
N PRO A 48 9.74 49.51 20.57
CA PRO A 48 11.12 49.24 20.21
C PRO A 48 12.11 49.91 21.18
N ASP A 49 13.34 49.40 21.24
CA ASP A 49 14.50 50.16 21.73
C ASP A 49 15.80 49.70 21.03
N GLU A 50 16.90 50.44 21.18
CA GLU A 50 17.94 50.58 20.15
C GLU A 50 19.19 49.65 20.23
N THR A 51 20.11 49.85 19.28
CA THR A 51 21.30 49.05 18.93
C THR A 51 22.53 49.21 19.85
N PRO A 52 23.56 48.31 19.80
CA PRO A 52 24.44 48.01 20.93
C PRO A 52 25.83 48.68 20.95
N ASN A 53 26.52 48.70 22.10
CA ASN A 53 28.00 48.81 22.20
C ASN A 53 28.63 48.37 23.56
N LYS A 54 29.64 47.48 23.47
CA LYS A 54 30.97 47.44 24.16
C LYS A 54 31.20 47.42 25.70
N THR A 55 32.26 46.65 26.05
CA THR A 55 33.28 46.78 27.15
C THR A 55 32.90 46.45 28.62
N VAL A 56 33.43 45.36 29.25
CA VAL A 56 34.76 45.15 29.97
C VAL A 56 34.63 45.37 31.52
N PRO A 57 35.38 44.75 32.48
CA PRO A 57 36.53 43.81 32.45
C PRO A 57 36.36 42.48 33.29
N ASP A 58 37.49 41.76 33.46
CA ASP A 58 37.77 40.51 34.22
C ASP A 58 37.50 40.51 35.74
N LEU A 59 37.64 39.33 36.39
CA LEU A 59 38.61 39.17 37.51
C LEU A 59 39.04 37.70 37.83
N PHE A 60 40.30 37.59 38.26
CA PHE A 60 41.01 36.47 38.93
C PHE A 60 41.45 35.18 38.19
N HIS A 61 42.76 34.96 38.27
CA HIS A 61 43.58 33.81 37.88
C HIS A 61 44.66 33.66 38.99
N PRO A 62 45.33 32.49 39.20
CA PRO A 62 46.73 32.42 38.71
C PRO A 62 47.36 31.01 38.48
N ARG A 63 48.14 30.88 37.37
CA ARG A 63 49.43 30.14 37.19
C ARG A 63 49.44 28.60 37.42
N GLY A 64 50.05 27.74 36.59
CA GLY A 64 50.87 27.86 35.35
C GLY A 64 51.06 26.43 34.74
N SER A 65 52.04 26.08 33.88
CA SER A 65 53.17 26.78 33.25
C SER A 65 53.63 26.03 31.96
N HIS A 66 54.86 26.25 31.45
CA HIS A 66 55.42 25.73 30.17
C HIS A 66 56.97 25.58 30.28
N PRO A 67 57.69 24.74 29.47
CA PRO A 67 58.03 25.08 28.05
C PRO A 67 58.33 23.92 27.03
N ASN A 68 58.33 24.27 25.73
CA ASN A 68 59.16 23.86 24.54
C ASN A 68 59.70 22.39 24.38
N ASN A 69 60.00 21.83 23.18
CA ASN A 69 60.53 22.44 21.94
C ASN A 69 60.46 21.53 20.66
N THR A 70 60.45 22.16 19.45
CA THR A 70 60.93 21.70 18.10
C THR A 70 60.94 20.22 17.63
N LYS A 71 60.41 19.92 16.40
CA LYS A 71 61.17 19.54 15.17
C LYS A 71 60.30 19.28 13.91
N VAL A 72 60.95 18.96 12.76
CA VAL A 72 60.39 18.85 11.37
C VAL A 72 60.71 17.42 10.77
N PRO A 73 60.50 17.03 9.47
CA PRO A 73 59.67 15.84 9.15
C PRO A 73 60.30 14.74 8.22
N LEU A 74 59.46 13.76 7.79
CA LEU A 74 59.63 12.79 6.66
C LEU A 74 60.68 11.65 6.84
N PRO A 75 60.76 10.60 5.96
CA PRO A 75 59.94 10.17 4.81
C PRO A 75 59.50 8.65 4.84
N TYR A 76 59.19 8.07 3.66
CA TYR A 76 58.97 6.64 3.28
C TYR A 76 57.55 6.03 3.44
N THR A 77 57.01 5.19 2.54
CA THR A 77 56.97 5.11 1.04
C THR A 77 55.96 4.03 0.61
N SER A 78 55.51 4.03 -0.65
CA SER A 78 54.53 3.09 -1.23
C SER A 78 55.07 1.69 -1.57
N THR A 79 54.19 0.68 -1.62
CA THR A 79 54.29 -0.47 -2.54
C THR A 79 52.87 -0.94 -2.94
N THR A 80 52.70 -1.43 -4.17
CA THR A 80 51.44 -1.94 -4.74
C THR A 80 51.59 -3.39 -5.20
N CYS A 81 50.50 -4.17 -5.24
CA CYS A 81 50.34 -5.33 -6.13
C CYS A 81 48.86 -5.74 -6.28
N ASN A 82 48.57 -6.63 -7.24
CA ASN A 82 47.22 -6.99 -7.73
C ASN A 82 46.88 -8.49 -7.56
N GLN A 83 45.58 -8.81 -7.47
CA GLN A 83 44.94 -10.09 -7.86
C GLN A 83 45.44 -11.37 -7.10
N VAL A 84 44.91 -12.59 -7.25
CA VAL A 84 44.01 -13.25 -8.24
C VAL A 84 43.01 -14.20 -7.52
N ASP A 85 41.91 -14.53 -8.18
CA ASP A 85 40.91 -15.56 -7.83
C ASP A 85 41.44 -17.03 -7.88
N LEU A 86 40.63 -17.98 -7.39
CA LEU A 86 40.55 -19.43 -7.72
C LEU A 86 39.30 -19.99 -6.99
N GLU A 87 38.14 -20.22 -7.63
CA GLU A 87 37.74 -21.29 -8.57
C GLU A 87 37.43 -22.67 -7.92
N ASP A 88 36.23 -23.17 -8.21
CA ASP A 88 35.67 -24.47 -7.78
C ASP A 88 35.67 -25.45 -8.98
N VAL A 89 36.18 -26.69 -8.83
CA VAL A 89 36.35 -27.64 -9.96
C VAL A 89 35.85 -29.08 -9.65
N SER A 90 34.56 -29.28 -9.87
CA SER A 90 33.88 -30.45 -10.48
C SER A 90 34.35 -31.92 -10.28
N LEU A 91 33.40 -32.74 -9.75
CA LEU A 91 33.07 -34.15 -10.13
C LEU A 91 33.95 -35.30 -9.49
N PRO A 92 33.77 -36.62 -9.78
CA PRO A 92 32.91 -37.56 -9.02
C PRO A 92 33.67 -38.91 -8.66
N PRO A 93 33.12 -40.16 -8.51
CA PRO A 93 31.73 -40.70 -8.44
C PRO A 93 31.42 -41.92 -7.47
N GLN A 94 30.13 -42.34 -7.41
CA GLN A 94 29.57 -43.72 -7.26
C GLN A 94 29.63 -44.59 -5.95
N LEU A 95 28.44 -45.14 -5.61
CA LEU A 95 28.06 -46.47 -5.06
C LEU A 95 28.59 -47.13 -3.74
N ASN A 96 27.59 -47.50 -2.91
CA ASN A 96 27.40 -48.77 -2.16
C ASN A 96 28.16 -49.17 -0.85
N ARG A 97 27.32 -49.49 0.15
CA ARG A 97 27.34 -50.66 1.08
C ARG A 97 28.44 -50.84 2.18
N SER A 98 27.93 -50.75 3.43
CA SER A 98 28.02 -51.73 4.53
C SER A 98 29.35 -52.08 5.26
N GLN A 99 29.32 -51.78 6.56
CA GLN A 99 29.67 -52.66 7.71
C GLN A 99 31.14 -52.94 8.14
N THR A 100 31.28 -52.96 9.49
CA THR A 100 32.18 -53.77 10.37
C THR A 100 33.69 -53.46 10.55
N HIS A 101 33.99 -53.07 11.80
CA HIS A 101 35.08 -53.54 12.68
C HIS A 101 36.60 -53.26 12.43
N ALA A 102 37.11 -52.32 13.26
CA ALA A 102 38.06 -52.56 14.37
C ALA A 102 39.60 -52.49 14.19
N ASN A 103 40.25 -51.95 15.26
CA ASN A 103 41.65 -52.11 15.71
C ASN A 103 42.76 -51.41 14.88
N THR A 104 43.87 -50.87 15.46
CA THR A 104 44.35 -50.73 16.86
C THR A 104 45.44 -49.63 17.02
N CYS A 105 45.82 -49.31 18.28
CA CYS A 105 47.01 -48.52 18.71
C CYS A 105 46.99 -46.99 18.47
N SER A 106 47.69 -46.12 19.24
CA SER A 106 48.22 -46.13 20.63
C SER A 106 48.67 -44.69 20.97
N VAL A 107 48.40 -44.09 22.14
CA VAL A 107 49.28 -43.99 23.34
C VAL A 107 48.54 -43.18 24.45
N CYS A 108 48.98 -43.30 25.72
CA CYS A 108 48.61 -42.63 26.98
C CYS A 108 48.22 -41.11 26.93
N CYS A 109 47.55 -40.50 27.94
CA CYS A 109 47.52 -40.82 29.38
C CYS A 109 46.30 -40.23 30.18
N GLN A 110 45.90 -40.89 31.28
CA GLN A 110 45.14 -40.43 32.49
C GLN A 110 43.87 -39.54 32.30
N ALA A 111 42.63 -40.03 32.56
CA ALA A 111 41.96 -40.27 33.87
C ALA A 111 41.55 -38.96 34.61
N LYS A 112 40.32 -38.71 35.09
CA LYS A 112 39.25 -39.55 35.71
C LYS A 112 37.85 -38.86 35.54
N SER A 113 36.65 -39.43 35.77
CA SER A 113 36.11 -40.82 35.86
C SER A 113 34.56 -40.85 36.07
N CYS A 114 33.89 -41.91 35.61
CA CYS A 114 32.62 -42.50 36.14
C CYS A 114 31.25 -41.76 36.05
N SER A 115 30.60 -41.87 34.88
CA SER A 115 29.31 -42.58 34.58
C SER A 115 28.11 -42.67 35.58
N PRO A 116 26.84 -42.62 35.09
CA PRO A 116 25.61 -42.79 35.87
C PRO A 116 24.90 -44.17 35.79
N SER A 117 23.90 -44.38 36.64
CA SER A 117 22.89 -45.48 36.62
C SER A 117 21.68 -45.08 37.53
N SER A 118 20.44 -45.58 37.43
CA SER A 118 19.74 -46.41 36.43
C SER A 118 18.19 -46.29 36.56
N LEU A 119 17.46 -46.89 35.61
CA LEU A 119 16.02 -47.23 35.53
C LEU A 119 15.29 -47.42 36.91
N SER A 120 14.00 -47.12 37.11
CA SER A 120 12.85 -47.66 36.33
C SER A 120 11.45 -47.14 36.77
N SER A 121 10.47 -47.20 35.85
CA SER A 121 9.02 -47.52 35.99
C SER A 121 8.06 -46.91 37.07
N TYR A 122 7.07 -46.16 36.55
CA TYR A 122 5.60 -46.25 36.77
C TYR A 122 4.86 -45.73 38.05
N ILE A 123 3.56 -45.46 37.82
CA ILE A 123 2.40 -45.19 38.73
C ILE A 123 2.13 -43.72 39.13
N VAL A 124 0.82 -43.39 39.17
CA VAL A 124 0.10 -42.09 39.25
C VAL A 124 -1.32 -42.41 39.81
N PRO A 125 -2.10 -41.54 40.51
CA PRO A 125 -1.90 -40.23 41.19
C PRO A 125 -2.21 -40.42 42.72
N PRO A 126 -2.97 -39.58 43.50
CA PRO A 126 -3.31 -38.13 43.51
C PRO A 126 -3.08 -37.42 44.89
N PHE A 127 -3.64 -36.20 45.04
CA PHE A 127 -3.95 -35.41 46.27
C PHE A 127 -3.02 -34.28 46.77
N TYR A 128 -3.65 -33.10 46.95
CA TYR A 128 -3.35 -31.99 47.89
C TYR A 128 -3.94 -32.31 49.30
N PRO A 129 -3.75 -31.54 50.42
CA PRO A 129 -3.20 -30.17 50.57
C PRO A 129 -2.30 -29.87 51.83
N ASN A 130 -1.91 -28.60 51.99
CA ASN A 130 -1.70 -27.82 53.25
C ASN A 130 -0.36 -27.79 54.04
N TYR A 131 -0.18 -26.63 54.72
CA TYR A 131 0.97 -26.13 55.52
C TYR A 131 0.96 -26.59 57.01
N PRO A 132 2.07 -26.39 57.77
CA PRO A 132 2.09 -25.27 58.75
C PRO A 132 3.45 -24.51 58.87
N MET A 133 3.49 -23.47 59.72
CA MET A 133 4.61 -22.52 59.93
C MET A 133 5.46 -22.77 61.19
N LEU A 134 6.74 -22.36 61.16
CA LEU A 134 7.55 -21.75 62.23
C LEU A 134 8.60 -20.81 61.55
N LEU A 135 9.13 -19.70 62.10
CA LEU A 135 8.78 -18.86 63.26
C LEU A 135 9.34 -17.42 63.06
N ALA A 136 9.18 -16.54 64.07
CA ALA A 136 9.81 -15.20 64.26
C ALA A 136 10.03 -15.01 65.80
N PRO A 137 10.30 -13.83 66.43
CA PRO A 137 10.39 -12.41 66.01
C PRO A 137 11.70 -11.75 66.58
N PRO A 138 11.83 -10.47 67.04
CA PRO A 138 11.00 -9.22 66.98
C PRO A 138 11.83 -7.98 66.51
N PHE A 139 11.57 -6.67 66.78
CA PHE A 139 10.50 -5.90 67.47
C PHE A 139 10.52 -4.42 66.98
N LEU A 140 9.37 -3.79 66.72
CA LEU A 140 8.91 -2.48 67.27
C LEU A 140 7.62 -1.96 66.56
N LEU A 141 6.92 -1.02 67.20
CA LEU A 141 5.54 -0.52 66.93
C LEU A 141 5.44 0.98 67.36
N PRO A 142 4.30 1.74 67.34
CA PRO A 142 2.88 1.39 67.05
C PRO A 142 2.00 2.40 66.23
N ARG A 143 0.85 1.89 65.68
CA ARG A 143 -0.55 2.46 65.59
C ARG A 143 -0.80 3.92 65.10
N PHE A 144 -1.90 4.30 64.41
CA PHE A 144 -3.36 4.10 64.68
C PHE A 144 -4.23 4.33 63.36
N PRO A 145 -5.60 4.38 63.33
CA PRO A 145 -6.33 3.65 62.28
C PRO A 145 -7.53 4.34 61.53
N ALA A 146 -8.08 3.59 60.56
CA ALA A 146 -9.51 3.43 60.18
C ALA A 146 -10.34 4.54 59.46
N HIS A 147 -11.03 4.08 58.40
CA HIS A 147 -12.33 4.49 57.80
C HIS A 147 -12.82 5.95 57.82
N PHE A 148 -13.14 6.46 56.62
CA PHE A 148 -14.51 6.89 56.27
C PHE A 148 -14.73 6.79 54.74
N ALA A 149 -15.90 7.22 54.21
CA ALA A 149 -16.36 6.94 52.84
C ALA A 149 -16.86 8.20 52.09
N LYS A 150 -17.23 8.04 50.79
CA LYS A 150 -17.82 9.04 49.86
C LYS A 150 -16.81 10.07 49.30
N LEU A 151 -16.93 10.66 48.11
CA LEU A 151 -17.86 10.59 46.95
C LEU A 151 -17.03 10.88 45.64
N PRO A 152 -17.55 10.75 44.41
CA PRO A 152 -16.78 10.97 43.17
C PRO A 152 -16.78 12.44 42.70
N CYS A 153 -15.79 12.82 41.89
CA CYS A 153 -15.79 14.09 41.17
C CYS A 153 -16.64 14.01 39.89
N TYR A 154 -17.51 15.01 39.70
CA TYR A 154 -18.34 15.16 38.50
C TYR A 154 -17.77 16.25 37.57
N ILE A 155 -18.09 16.18 36.28
CA ILE A 155 -17.81 17.25 35.32
C ILE A 155 -18.76 18.43 35.61
N SER A 156 -18.23 19.65 35.57
CA SER A 156 -19.02 20.87 35.73
C SER A 156 -19.69 21.27 34.41
N VAL A 157 -21.01 21.41 34.43
CA VAL A 157 -21.80 22.11 33.41
C VAL A 157 -22.77 23.03 34.13
N GLN A 158 -22.69 24.33 33.87
CA GLN A 158 -23.58 25.31 34.48
C GLN A 158 -24.90 25.43 33.71
N CYS A 159 -26.02 25.23 34.41
CA CYS A 159 -27.33 25.80 34.09
C CYS A 159 -28.10 26.03 35.41
N ASN A 160 -28.80 27.15 35.52
CA ASN A 160 -29.52 27.58 36.73
C ASN A 160 -31.06 27.37 36.55
N PRO A 161 -31.93 27.55 37.57
CA PRO A 161 -32.80 26.43 37.97
C PRO A 161 -34.31 26.73 37.94
N SER A 162 -35.13 25.67 37.98
CA SER A 162 -36.56 25.74 38.33
C SER A 162 -37.08 24.39 38.88
N ILE A 163 -37.02 24.28 40.21
CA ILE A 163 -38.05 23.83 41.19
C ILE A 163 -39.19 22.86 40.74
N PRO A 164 -39.60 21.88 41.60
CA PRO A 164 -39.69 20.46 41.20
C PRO A 164 -41.08 19.81 41.43
N LEU A 165 -41.20 18.45 41.34
CA LEU A 165 -41.84 17.61 42.38
C LEU A 165 -41.87 16.07 42.14
N SER A 166 -41.81 15.33 43.26
CA SER A 166 -42.44 14.02 43.59
C SER A 166 -42.29 12.75 42.72
N LEU A 167 -41.29 11.93 43.10
CA LEU A 167 -41.40 10.50 43.48
C LEU A 167 -42.74 9.71 43.27
N LYS A 168 -42.64 8.55 42.61
CA LYS A 168 -43.13 7.17 42.99
C LYS A 168 -43.28 6.26 41.74
N SER A 169 -43.24 4.92 41.76
CA SER A 169 -42.48 3.93 42.56
C SER A 169 -42.82 2.49 42.09
N ASN A 170 -41.83 1.66 41.70
CA ASN A 170 -41.89 0.18 41.57
C ASN A 170 -42.90 -0.41 40.53
N SER A 171 -42.79 -1.64 40.00
CA SER A 171 -41.70 -2.64 39.95
C SER A 171 -41.98 -3.78 38.94
N ILE A 172 -40.93 -4.29 38.27
CA ILE A 172 -40.65 -5.70 37.91
C ILE A 172 -41.73 -6.53 37.15
N SER A 173 -41.39 -6.99 35.92
CA SER A 173 -41.33 -8.43 35.53
C SER A 173 -40.94 -8.61 34.04
N VAL A 174 -40.69 -9.86 33.59
CA VAL A 174 -40.00 -10.22 32.32
C VAL A 174 -40.63 -11.46 31.67
N SER A 175 -40.84 -11.50 30.34
CA SER A 175 -40.69 -12.73 29.50
C SER A 175 -40.87 -12.54 27.97
N SER A 176 -40.12 -13.38 27.24
CA SER A 176 -40.11 -13.83 25.82
C SER A 176 -41.20 -13.50 24.75
N VAL A 177 -40.69 -13.19 23.54
CA VAL A 177 -41.01 -13.68 22.14
C VAL A 177 -42.02 -14.84 21.96
N PRO A 178 -42.72 -15.02 20.78
CA PRO A 178 -42.26 -14.80 19.38
C PRO A 178 -43.31 -14.21 18.37
N PRO A 179 -43.05 -14.11 17.02
CA PRO A 179 -43.91 -13.41 16.04
C PRO A 179 -44.69 -14.31 15.03
N PRO A 180 -45.65 -13.75 14.25
CA PRO A 180 -46.33 -14.43 13.13
C PRO A 180 -46.01 -13.87 11.73
N SER A 181 -46.56 -14.49 10.66
CA SER A 181 -46.25 -14.15 9.24
C SER A 181 -47.46 -14.15 8.28
N THR A 182 -47.30 -13.45 7.15
CA THR A 182 -47.95 -13.56 5.81
C THR A 182 -49.31 -14.25 5.62
N VAL A 183 -50.34 -13.50 5.18
CA VAL A 183 -51.56 -14.01 4.47
C VAL A 183 -51.96 -13.05 3.31
N ARG A 184 -52.78 -13.51 2.35
CA ARG A 184 -53.10 -12.87 1.04
C ARG A 184 -54.50 -12.19 0.95
N LYS A 185 -54.52 -10.95 0.42
CA LYS A 185 -55.24 -10.48 -0.82
C LYS A 185 -56.75 -10.77 -1.03
N PHE A 186 -57.61 -9.73 -1.19
CA PHE A 186 -58.61 -9.47 -2.29
C PHE A 186 -59.76 -8.45 -1.94
N LEU A 187 -59.84 -7.34 -2.70
CA LEU A 187 -61.02 -6.62 -3.29
C LEU A 187 -62.37 -6.36 -2.53
N LEU A 188 -62.80 -5.08 -2.43
CA LEU A 188 -63.86 -4.43 -3.27
C LEU A 188 -64.12 -2.91 -2.96
N LEU A 189 -64.96 -2.26 -3.79
CA LEU A 189 -65.36 -0.82 -3.85
C LEU A 189 -66.88 -0.64 -3.43
N PRO A 190 -67.59 0.53 -3.41
CA PRO A 190 -67.43 1.76 -4.25
C PRO A 190 -67.88 3.19 -3.77
N ASN A 191 -67.49 4.19 -4.57
CA ASN A 191 -68.13 5.46 -5.06
C ASN A 191 -69.15 6.33 -4.29
N LEU A 192 -68.94 7.67 -4.39
CA LEU A 192 -69.87 8.82 -4.63
C LEU A 192 -69.01 10.13 -4.68
N SER A 193 -69.36 11.32 -5.20
CA SER A 193 -70.48 11.93 -5.98
C SER A 193 -69.99 13.19 -6.75
N ILE A 194 -70.83 13.96 -7.48
CA ILE A 194 -70.48 15.22 -8.22
C ILE A 194 -71.63 16.25 -8.18
N PRO A 195 -71.33 17.58 -8.14
CA PRO A 195 -72.07 18.60 -8.92
C PRO A 195 -71.19 19.77 -9.47
N SER A 196 -71.60 20.70 -10.35
CA SER A 196 -72.32 20.58 -11.65
C SER A 196 -72.48 21.95 -12.39
N THR A 197 -71.95 22.12 -13.62
CA THR A 197 -72.36 23.12 -14.67
C THR A 197 -72.21 24.64 -14.38
N PRO A 198 -72.33 25.61 -15.35
CA PRO A 198 -72.86 25.55 -16.73
C PRO A 198 -71.90 26.07 -17.85
N SER A 199 -72.44 26.39 -19.04
CA SER A 199 -71.76 26.46 -20.35
C SER A 199 -72.16 27.67 -21.22
N LEU A 200 -71.40 27.92 -22.31
CA LEU A 200 -71.86 28.70 -23.48
C LEU A 200 -71.12 28.28 -24.77
N HIS A 201 -71.62 28.69 -25.95
CA HIS A 201 -71.12 28.32 -27.29
C HIS A 201 -70.29 29.42 -27.98
N VAL A 202 -69.39 29.01 -28.88
CA VAL A 202 -69.25 29.39 -30.33
C VAL A 202 -67.85 28.93 -30.83
N GLY A 203 -67.69 28.61 -32.12
CA GLY A 203 -66.48 27.98 -32.69
C GLY A 203 -65.72 28.84 -33.72
N VAL A 204 -65.29 28.21 -34.82
CA VAL A 204 -64.41 28.70 -35.93
C VAL A 204 -62.92 28.34 -35.74
N SER A 205 -62.13 28.46 -36.80
CA SER A 205 -61.08 27.51 -37.22
C SER A 205 -59.62 27.89 -36.94
N SER A 206 -58.80 26.83 -36.86
CA SER A 206 -57.38 26.74 -37.29
C SER A 206 -56.29 27.59 -36.62
N SER A 207 -55.15 26.92 -36.37
CA SER A 207 -53.84 27.46 -35.96
C SER A 207 -53.76 28.23 -34.63
N ALA A 208 -53.31 27.53 -33.59
CA ALA A 208 -52.66 28.08 -32.41
C ALA A 208 -51.51 27.16 -31.98
N LEU A 209 -50.45 27.71 -31.38
CA LEU A 209 -49.23 26.98 -31.01
C LEU A 209 -48.86 27.30 -29.55
N SER A 210 -48.32 26.31 -28.84
CA SER A 210 -47.61 26.43 -27.56
C SER A 210 -48.41 26.66 -26.26
N THR A 211 -47.75 26.29 -25.14
CA THR A 211 -48.13 26.34 -23.70
C THR A 211 -49.44 25.63 -23.30
N THR A 212 -49.54 24.92 -22.19
CA THR A 212 -48.66 24.67 -21.00
C THR A 212 -48.98 23.24 -20.48
N LEU A 213 -48.30 22.58 -19.55
CA LEU A 213 -47.45 22.99 -18.43
C LEU A 213 -46.43 21.88 -18.07
N LEU A 214 -45.20 22.21 -17.67
CA LEU A 214 -44.35 21.29 -16.90
C LEU A 214 -44.82 21.26 -15.44
N ALA A 215 -44.93 20.08 -14.81
CA ALA A 215 -44.45 19.81 -13.43
C ALA A 215 -44.90 18.43 -12.88
N LYS A 216 -44.16 17.35 -13.20
CA LYS A 216 -43.86 16.24 -12.25
C LYS A 216 -42.83 15.23 -12.80
N ALA A 217 -41.69 15.75 -13.27
CA ALA A 217 -40.47 14.96 -13.28
C ALA A 217 -39.84 15.02 -11.89
N LEU A 218 -39.78 13.90 -11.16
CA LEU A 218 -38.89 13.63 -10.02
C LEU A 218 -39.09 12.16 -9.56
N TRP A 219 -38.00 11.50 -9.13
CA TRP A 219 -37.96 10.16 -8.52
C TRP A 219 -38.37 8.96 -9.41
N THR A 220 -37.48 8.60 -10.35
CA THR A 220 -37.26 7.19 -10.75
C THR A 220 -35.76 6.88 -10.70
N THR A 221 -35.39 5.73 -10.15
CA THR A 221 -34.01 5.44 -9.71
C THR A 221 -33.12 4.89 -10.84
N PRO A 222 -31.88 5.39 -11.05
CA PRO A 222 -30.99 4.94 -12.11
C PRO A 222 -30.18 3.68 -11.74
N HIS A 223 -30.85 2.56 -11.42
CA HIS A 223 -30.20 1.28 -11.09
C HIS A 223 -30.71 0.09 -11.93
N GLN A 224 -30.73 0.26 -13.26
CA GLN A 224 -30.86 -0.85 -14.22
C GLN A 224 -30.33 -0.46 -15.61
N ARG A 225 -29.03 -0.15 -15.71
CA ARG A 225 -28.34 -0.25 -17.01
C ARG A 225 -27.95 -1.71 -17.24
N ILE A 226 -28.23 -2.19 -18.44
CA ILE A 226 -28.07 -3.58 -18.84
C ILE A 226 -26.58 -3.93 -18.84
N PHE A 227 -26.15 -4.77 -17.89
CA PHE A 227 -24.94 -5.56 -18.07
C PHE A 227 -25.22 -6.55 -19.19
N GLN A 228 -24.71 -6.28 -20.39
CA GLN A 228 -24.58 -7.32 -21.40
C GLN A 228 -23.56 -8.33 -20.89
N HIS A 229 -24.02 -9.50 -20.45
CA HIS A 229 -23.15 -10.66 -20.28
C HIS A 229 -22.57 -11.01 -21.65
N ARG A 230 -21.36 -10.51 -21.95
CA ARG A 230 -20.50 -11.16 -22.94
C ARG A 230 -20.34 -12.61 -22.47
N SER A 231 -20.75 -13.55 -23.32
CA SER A 231 -20.52 -14.97 -23.10
C SER A 231 -19.02 -15.25 -23.22
N TYR A 232 -18.32 -15.27 -22.09
CA TYR A 232 -16.98 -15.87 -22.03
C TYR A 232 -17.09 -17.33 -22.47
N SER A 233 -16.35 -17.71 -23.50
CA SER A 233 -16.47 -19.01 -24.15
C SER A 233 -16.00 -20.14 -23.23
N THR A 234 -16.72 -21.25 -23.21
CA THR A 234 -16.51 -22.40 -22.31
C THR A 234 -15.26 -23.25 -22.63
N ASP A 235 -14.34 -22.75 -23.44
CA ASP A 235 -13.04 -23.37 -23.78
C ASP A 235 -11.93 -23.03 -22.76
N PHE A 236 -12.33 -22.60 -21.56
CA PHE A 236 -11.51 -21.96 -20.53
C PHE A 236 -10.18 -22.67 -20.20
N GLU A 237 -10.20 -23.99 -20.01
CA GLU A 237 -9.02 -24.75 -19.60
C GLU A 237 -7.90 -24.76 -20.66
N LYS A 238 -8.25 -24.56 -21.95
CA LYS A 238 -7.31 -24.66 -23.08
C LYS A 238 -6.34 -23.48 -23.16
N ASP A 239 -6.76 -22.28 -22.75
CA ASP A 239 -6.02 -21.04 -23.04
C ASP A 239 -4.91 -20.70 -22.03
N MET A 240 -4.98 -21.22 -20.81
CA MET A 240 -3.83 -21.21 -19.87
C MET A 240 -2.85 -22.33 -20.19
N GLU A 241 -3.35 -23.51 -20.57
CA GLU A 241 -2.48 -24.57 -21.10
C GLU A 241 -1.79 -24.16 -22.42
N PHE A 242 -2.40 -23.30 -23.24
CA PHE A 242 -1.84 -22.87 -24.52
C PHE A 242 -0.41 -22.32 -24.38
N LEU A 243 -0.14 -21.31 -23.53
CA LEU A 243 1.25 -20.84 -23.37
C LEU A 243 2.15 -21.94 -22.79
N ALA A 244 1.68 -22.69 -21.80
CA ALA A 244 2.47 -23.77 -21.21
C ALA A 244 2.83 -24.87 -22.23
N ASN A 245 1.98 -25.12 -23.22
CA ASN A 245 2.15 -26.15 -24.25
C ASN A 245 2.88 -25.65 -25.50
N GLU A 246 2.63 -24.42 -25.95
CA GLU A 246 3.44 -23.78 -27.00
C GLU A 246 4.89 -23.60 -26.53
N LYS A 247 5.11 -23.17 -25.28
CA LYS A 247 6.46 -23.05 -24.70
C LYS A 247 7.24 -24.38 -24.70
N LYS A 248 6.58 -25.53 -24.55
CA LYS A 248 7.22 -26.86 -24.61
C LYS A 248 7.78 -27.20 -26.00
N LYS A 249 7.33 -26.53 -27.07
CA LYS A 249 7.86 -26.71 -28.43
C LYS A 249 9.23 -26.07 -28.65
N TYR A 250 9.67 -25.18 -27.75
CA TYR A 250 10.89 -24.39 -27.91
C TYR A 250 11.96 -24.77 -26.87
N THR A 251 12.98 -25.48 -27.32
CA THR A 251 14.22 -25.73 -26.56
C THR A 251 15.03 -24.43 -26.47
N PRO A 252 15.37 -23.96 -25.26
CA PRO A 252 16.22 -22.78 -25.09
C PRO A 252 17.68 -23.07 -25.51
N PRO A 253 18.45 -22.04 -25.91
CA PRO A 253 19.90 -22.13 -26.03
C PRO A 253 20.57 -22.46 -24.69
N THR A 254 21.73 -23.10 -24.74
CA THR A 254 22.52 -23.48 -23.55
C THR A 254 23.38 -22.34 -22.99
N ASP A 255 23.50 -21.26 -23.75
CA ASP A 255 24.39 -20.10 -23.57
C ASP A 255 23.63 -18.80 -23.21
N LEU A 256 22.39 -18.92 -22.70
CA LEU A 256 21.59 -17.78 -22.24
C LEU A 256 22.26 -17.09 -21.04
N GLY A 257 22.80 -15.89 -21.27
CA GLY A 257 23.30 -15.02 -20.20
C GLY A 257 22.21 -14.61 -19.21
N THR A 258 22.62 -14.29 -17.97
CA THR A 258 21.71 -13.97 -16.86
C THR A 258 21.56 -12.48 -16.57
N LYS A 259 22.45 -11.63 -17.08
CA LYS A 259 22.45 -10.17 -16.87
C LYS A 259 21.98 -9.42 -18.11
N TYR A 260 21.13 -8.42 -17.91
CA TYR A 260 20.47 -7.64 -18.97
C TYR A 260 20.43 -6.15 -18.63
N LYS A 261 20.58 -5.28 -19.63
CA LYS A 261 20.37 -3.83 -19.47
C LYS A 261 18.90 -3.51 -19.20
N SER A 262 18.65 -2.52 -18.36
CA SER A 262 17.32 -2.04 -17.99
C SER A 262 16.47 -1.64 -19.21
N GLU A 263 17.09 -1.04 -20.23
CA GLU A 263 16.45 -0.61 -21.47
C GLU A 263 16.02 -1.80 -22.34
N GLU A 264 16.78 -2.90 -22.31
CA GLU A 264 16.52 -4.11 -23.08
C GLU A 264 15.43 -4.97 -22.43
N VAL A 265 15.42 -5.03 -21.10
CA VAL A 265 14.30 -5.58 -20.31
C VAL A 265 13.02 -4.79 -20.61
N HIS A 266 13.09 -3.45 -20.62
CA HIS A 266 11.94 -2.58 -20.92
C HIS A 266 11.40 -2.80 -22.34
N ARG A 267 12.28 -2.75 -23.35
CA ARG A 267 11.94 -3.04 -24.76
C ARG A 267 11.19 -4.37 -24.86
N TYR A 268 11.74 -5.43 -24.28
CA TYR A 268 11.16 -6.76 -24.34
C TYR A 268 9.77 -6.83 -23.69
N MET A 269 9.55 -6.20 -22.53
CA MET A 269 8.22 -6.08 -21.91
C MET A 269 7.23 -5.35 -22.81
N VAL A 270 7.63 -4.22 -23.41
CA VAL A 270 6.78 -3.42 -24.32
C VAL A 270 6.42 -4.22 -25.57
N ASP A 271 7.39 -4.89 -26.19
CA ASP A 271 7.18 -5.70 -27.40
C ASP A 271 6.24 -6.89 -27.14
N CYS A 272 6.41 -7.62 -26.02
CA CYS A 272 5.52 -8.72 -25.64
C CYS A 272 4.06 -8.27 -25.48
N MET A 273 3.82 -7.16 -24.80
CA MET A 273 2.46 -6.64 -24.58
C MET A 273 1.85 -6.09 -25.87
N THR A 274 2.67 -5.46 -26.72
CA THR A 274 2.26 -4.98 -28.05
C THR A 274 1.89 -6.15 -28.98
N ALA A 275 2.61 -7.28 -28.91
CA ALA A 275 2.33 -8.49 -29.69
C ALA A 275 0.98 -9.14 -29.37
N VAL A 276 0.43 -8.94 -28.16
CA VAL A 276 -0.96 -9.34 -27.81
C VAL A 276 -1.99 -8.21 -27.96
N GLY A 277 -1.65 -7.15 -28.69
CA GLY A 277 -2.59 -6.08 -29.06
C GLY A 277 -2.73 -4.93 -28.06
N THR A 278 -1.87 -4.86 -27.04
CA THR A 278 -1.85 -3.70 -26.12
C THR A 278 -1.30 -2.47 -26.85
N PRO A 279 -1.96 -1.29 -26.81
CA PRO A 279 -1.40 -0.08 -27.38
C PRO A 279 -0.06 0.29 -26.73
N LYS A 280 0.92 0.73 -27.54
CA LYS A 280 2.28 1.01 -27.05
C LYS A 280 2.35 1.87 -25.78
N PRO A 281 1.57 2.96 -25.59
CA PRO A 281 1.59 3.73 -24.34
C PRO A 281 1.18 2.92 -23.11
N HIS A 282 0.23 1.99 -23.25
CA HIS A 282 -0.22 1.11 -22.17
C HIS A 282 0.80 0.00 -21.89
N ALA A 283 1.43 -0.53 -22.94
CA ALA A 283 2.54 -1.47 -22.84
C ALA A 283 3.74 -0.85 -22.12
N THR A 284 4.08 0.41 -22.43
CA THR A 284 5.10 1.20 -21.71
C THR A 284 4.71 1.44 -20.26
N ALA A 285 3.49 1.91 -19.97
CA ALA A 285 3.03 2.14 -18.60
C ALA A 285 3.10 0.87 -17.70
N LEU A 286 2.94 -0.32 -18.29
CA LEU A 286 3.17 -1.59 -17.62
C LEU A 286 4.68 -1.91 -17.48
N ALA A 287 5.44 -1.82 -18.57
CA ALA A 287 6.89 -2.07 -18.55
C ALA A 287 7.64 -1.18 -17.53
N ASP A 288 7.25 0.09 -17.40
CA ASP A 288 7.81 1.04 -16.45
C ASP A 288 7.73 0.53 -15.00
N VAL A 289 6.55 0.05 -14.56
CA VAL A 289 6.35 -0.43 -13.19
C VAL A 289 6.92 -1.84 -12.97
N LEU A 290 6.94 -2.70 -13.99
CA LEU A 290 7.60 -4.01 -13.89
C LEU A 290 9.12 -3.85 -13.77
N LEU A 291 9.73 -2.98 -14.58
CA LEU A 291 11.15 -2.64 -14.47
C LEU A 291 11.44 -1.97 -13.11
N ALA A 292 10.60 -1.04 -12.65
CA ALA A 292 10.75 -0.41 -11.34
C ALA A 292 10.61 -1.39 -10.16
N ALA A 293 9.92 -2.52 -10.36
CA ALA A 293 9.89 -3.61 -9.38
C ALA A 293 11.21 -4.39 -9.40
N ASP A 294 11.72 -4.79 -10.56
CA ASP A 294 12.98 -5.54 -10.67
C ASP A 294 14.20 -4.71 -10.22
N THR A 295 14.30 -3.42 -10.59
CA THR A 295 15.41 -2.54 -10.14
C THR A 295 15.41 -2.28 -8.64
N ARG A 296 14.25 -2.39 -7.97
CA ARG A 296 14.10 -2.32 -6.50
C ARG A 296 14.23 -3.67 -5.79
N GLY A 297 14.49 -4.76 -6.52
CA GLY A 297 14.60 -6.12 -5.96
C GLY A 297 13.24 -6.78 -5.67
N HIS A 298 12.13 -6.17 -6.07
CA HIS A 298 10.77 -6.70 -5.96
C HIS A 298 10.43 -7.65 -7.13
N PHE A 299 11.34 -8.56 -7.48
CA PHE A 299 11.23 -9.51 -8.61
C PHE A 299 9.95 -10.36 -8.67
N SER A 300 9.18 -10.43 -7.58
CA SER A 300 7.85 -11.05 -7.53
C SER A 300 6.75 -10.25 -8.25
N HIS A 301 7.02 -8.99 -8.61
CA HIS A 301 6.10 -8.06 -9.26
C HIS A 301 6.68 -7.42 -10.55
N GLY A 302 7.89 -7.82 -10.99
CA GLY A 302 8.53 -7.37 -12.23
C GLY A 302 8.38 -8.36 -13.40
N LEU A 303 9.47 -8.66 -14.12
CA LEU A 303 9.48 -9.52 -15.33
C LEU A 303 8.80 -10.89 -15.13
N ASN A 304 8.89 -11.45 -13.92
CA ASN A 304 8.21 -12.68 -13.46
C ASN A 304 6.66 -12.59 -13.47
N ARG A 305 6.07 -11.43 -13.83
CA ARG A 305 4.63 -11.26 -14.03
C ARG A 305 4.23 -10.96 -15.47
N LEU A 306 5.16 -10.71 -16.38
CA LEU A 306 4.85 -10.36 -17.78
C LEU A 306 3.92 -11.38 -18.45
N GLU A 307 4.16 -12.68 -18.26
CA GLU A 307 3.33 -13.75 -18.82
C GLU A 307 1.88 -13.75 -18.32
N MET A 308 1.65 -13.32 -17.07
CA MET A 308 0.30 -13.20 -16.51
C MET A 308 -0.50 -12.12 -17.26
N TYR A 309 0.10 -10.94 -17.46
CA TYR A 309 -0.50 -9.85 -18.24
C TYR A 309 -0.73 -10.22 -19.71
N VAL A 310 0.24 -10.92 -20.32
CA VAL A 310 0.12 -11.44 -21.69
C VAL A 310 -1.07 -12.40 -21.82
N ASN A 311 -1.29 -13.29 -20.85
CA ASN A 311 -2.44 -14.20 -20.84
C ASN A 311 -3.76 -13.46 -20.58
N ASP A 312 -3.84 -12.61 -19.54
CA ASP A 312 -5.06 -11.84 -19.23
C ASP A 312 -5.53 -11.00 -20.42
N VAL A 313 -4.60 -10.36 -21.16
CA VAL A 313 -4.93 -9.58 -22.37
C VAL A 313 -5.29 -10.50 -23.55
N ARG A 314 -4.54 -11.58 -23.84
CA ARG A 314 -4.87 -12.48 -24.96
C ARG A 314 -6.24 -13.16 -24.78
N GLN A 315 -6.56 -13.54 -23.55
CA GLN A 315 -7.86 -14.14 -23.17
C GLN A 315 -8.98 -13.08 -23.05
N LYS A 316 -8.66 -11.78 -23.22
CA LYS A 316 -9.59 -10.62 -23.12
C LYS A 316 -10.27 -10.49 -21.75
N ILE A 317 -9.59 -10.99 -20.72
CA ILE A 317 -10.02 -10.90 -19.32
C ILE A 317 -9.50 -9.61 -18.67
N CYS A 318 -8.42 -9.05 -19.21
CA CYS A 318 -8.06 -7.64 -19.11
C CYS A 318 -8.16 -7.00 -20.51
N GLU A 319 -8.68 -5.77 -20.61
CA GLU A 319 -8.78 -5.03 -21.86
C GLU A 319 -7.55 -4.14 -22.04
N GLY A 320 -6.55 -4.63 -22.79
CA GLY A 320 -5.30 -3.91 -23.02
C GLY A 320 -5.48 -2.52 -23.66
N GLY A 321 -6.56 -2.31 -24.42
CA GLY A 321 -6.91 -1.02 -25.04
C GLY A 321 -7.69 -0.04 -24.15
N ALA A 322 -8.12 -0.44 -22.95
CA ALA A 322 -9.02 0.37 -22.14
C ALA A 322 -8.36 1.65 -21.61
N ASN A 323 -9.11 2.75 -21.67
CA ASN A 323 -8.73 4.04 -21.12
C ASN A 323 -9.60 4.33 -19.87
N PRO A 324 -9.02 4.82 -18.76
CA PRO A 324 -9.80 5.15 -17.56
C PRO A 324 -10.74 6.33 -17.78
N THR A 325 -11.90 6.33 -17.11
CA THR A 325 -12.92 7.39 -17.21
C THR A 325 -13.43 7.82 -15.84
N ILE A 326 -13.47 9.14 -15.59
CA ILE A 326 -14.02 9.69 -14.35
C ILE A 326 -15.55 9.51 -14.34
N ILE A 327 -16.07 8.77 -13.36
CA ILE A 327 -17.51 8.54 -13.15
C ILE A 327 -18.12 9.69 -12.35
N LYS A 328 -17.39 10.18 -11.34
CA LYS A 328 -17.83 11.22 -10.40
C LYS A 328 -16.61 12.01 -9.93
N GLU A 329 -16.77 13.32 -9.80
CA GLU A 329 -15.69 14.22 -9.39
C GLU A 329 -16.19 15.24 -8.37
N SER A 330 -15.29 15.70 -7.52
CA SER A 330 -15.44 16.90 -6.69
C SER A 330 -14.12 17.69 -6.70
N VAL A 331 -14.07 18.81 -5.97
CA VAL A 331 -12.86 19.64 -5.80
C VAL A 331 -11.64 18.77 -5.43
N SER A 332 -11.74 17.97 -4.37
CA SER A 332 -10.63 17.16 -3.83
C SER A 332 -10.79 15.65 -3.99
N THR A 333 -11.82 15.15 -4.68
CA THR A 333 -12.04 13.70 -4.84
C THR A 333 -12.45 13.30 -6.25
N ALA A 334 -12.20 12.04 -6.62
CA ALA A 334 -12.74 11.43 -7.82
C ALA A 334 -13.01 9.92 -7.65
N LEU A 335 -13.97 9.42 -8.42
CA LEU A 335 -14.21 8.00 -8.67
C LEU A 335 -14.00 7.71 -10.15
N VAL A 336 -13.18 6.72 -10.46
CA VAL A 336 -12.78 6.35 -11.82
C VAL A 336 -13.23 4.92 -12.14
N ASP A 337 -13.71 4.70 -13.37
CA ASP A 337 -13.79 3.36 -13.95
C ASP A 337 -12.53 3.10 -14.77
N GLY A 338 -11.81 2.02 -14.47
CA GLY A 338 -10.67 1.54 -15.25
C GLY A 338 -11.09 0.85 -16.56
N ASN A 339 -12.39 0.61 -16.78
CA ASN A 339 -12.94 -0.04 -17.97
C ASN A 339 -12.33 -1.43 -18.25
N ASN A 340 -11.98 -2.17 -17.18
CA ASN A 340 -11.24 -3.42 -17.17
C ASN A 340 -9.79 -3.34 -17.73
N GLY A 341 -9.19 -2.15 -17.68
CA GLY A 341 -7.84 -1.91 -18.18
C GLY A 341 -6.72 -2.49 -17.34
N LEU A 342 -5.50 -2.39 -17.88
CA LEU A 342 -4.27 -2.75 -17.19
C LEU A 342 -4.08 -1.87 -15.95
N GLY A 343 -3.83 -2.49 -14.80
CA GLY A 343 -3.68 -1.81 -13.51
C GLY A 343 -2.75 -0.59 -13.53
N PRO A 344 -1.60 -0.62 -14.23
CA PRO A 344 -0.71 0.55 -14.31
C PRO A 344 -1.24 1.71 -15.15
N VAL A 345 -2.11 1.46 -16.13
CA VAL A 345 -2.78 2.52 -16.90
C VAL A 345 -3.81 3.23 -16.00
N VAL A 346 -4.61 2.45 -15.27
CA VAL A 346 -5.62 2.97 -14.31
C VAL A 346 -4.93 3.72 -13.17
N GLY A 347 -3.94 3.10 -12.53
CA GLY A 347 -3.21 3.70 -11.41
C GLY A 347 -2.43 4.94 -11.79
N ASN A 348 -1.77 4.98 -12.96
CA ASN A 348 -1.09 6.18 -13.41
C ASN A 348 -2.08 7.34 -13.61
N PHE A 349 -3.20 7.12 -14.31
CA PHE A 349 -4.25 8.12 -14.49
C PHE A 349 -4.78 8.66 -13.16
N CYS A 350 -5.08 7.77 -12.20
CA CYS A 350 -5.62 8.16 -10.91
C CYS A 350 -4.62 8.93 -10.04
N VAL A 351 -3.33 8.59 -10.08
CA VAL A 351 -2.27 9.35 -9.40
C VAL A 351 -2.09 10.73 -10.02
N ASP A 352 -2.06 10.85 -11.35
CA ASP A 352 -1.92 12.15 -12.01
C ASP A 352 -3.12 13.08 -11.71
N LEU A 353 -4.33 12.51 -11.63
CA LEU A 353 -5.53 13.23 -11.18
C LEU A 353 -5.45 13.65 -9.70
N ALA A 354 -4.90 12.80 -8.82
CA ALA A 354 -4.70 13.12 -7.41
C ALA A 354 -3.63 14.22 -7.23
N ILE A 355 -2.48 14.11 -7.89
CA ILE A 355 -1.39 15.11 -7.86
C ILE A 355 -1.92 16.48 -8.31
N LYS A 356 -2.68 16.53 -9.40
CA LYS A 356 -3.28 17.78 -9.88
C LYS A 356 -4.15 18.44 -8.80
N LYS A 357 -5.12 17.68 -8.27
CA LYS A 357 -6.07 18.19 -7.25
C LYS A 357 -5.37 18.60 -5.95
N ALA A 358 -4.42 17.82 -5.46
CA ALA A 358 -3.75 18.09 -4.20
C ALA A 358 -2.97 19.42 -4.22
N LYS A 359 -2.41 19.82 -5.37
CA LYS A 359 -1.76 21.14 -5.54
C LYS A 359 -2.74 22.32 -5.55
N GLU A 360 -4.00 22.07 -5.88
CA GLU A 360 -5.08 23.07 -5.82
C GLU A 360 -5.74 23.11 -4.42
N THR A 361 -5.74 22.00 -3.67
CA THR A 361 -6.63 21.81 -2.50
C THR A 361 -5.98 21.21 -1.25
N GLY A 362 -4.65 21.10 -1.18
CA GLY A 362 -3.88 20.54 -0.06
C GLY A 362 -3.95 19.02 0.11
N ILE A 363 -5.05 18.39 -0.29
CA ILE A 363 -5.23 16.93 -0.30
C ILE A 363 -6.14 16.52 -1.46
N ALA A 364 -5.90 15.34 -2.04
CA ALA A 364 -6.80 14.71 -2.99
C ALA A 364 -6.92 13.20 -2.78
N TRP A 365 -8.12 12.65 -3.02
CA TRP A 365 -8.45 11.24 -2.82
C TRP A 365 -9.15 10.67 -4.06
N VAL A 366 -8.51 9.72 -4.75
CA VAL A 366 -9.01 9.11 -5.99
C VAL A 366 -9.17 7.60 -5.83
N CYS A 367 -10.40 7.13 -5.92
CA CYS A 367 -10.73 5.70 -5.96
C CYS A 367 -10.98 5.24 -7.40
N ALA A 368 -10.62 4.00 -7.71
CA ALA A 368 -10.88 3.37 -8.99
C ALA A 368 -11.47 1.96 -8.82
N LYS A 369 -12.43 1.63 -9.69
CA LYS A 369 -12.96 0.28 -9.91
C LYS A 369 -12.63 -0.17 -11.33
N GLY A 370 -12.96 -1.39 -11.71
CA GLY A 370 -12.74 -1.89 -13.08
C GLY A 370 -11.26 -1.98 -13.42
N SER A 371 -10.40 -2.28 -12.44
CA SER A 371 -8.96 -2.36 -12.62
C SER A 371 -8.43 -3.79 -12.49
N ASN A 372 -7.16 -3.98 -12.83
CA ASN A 372 -6.42 -5.24 -12.74
C ASN A 372 -5.12 -5.05 -11.95
N HIS A 373 -4.32 -6.12 -11.79
CA HIS A 373 -3.08 -6.10 -11.00
C HIS A 373 -2.12 -4.98 -11.44
N TYR A 374 -1.63 -4.17 -10.50
CA TYR A 374 -0.91 -2.92 -10.80
C TYR A 374 0.61 -2.92 -10.55
N GLY A 375 1.22 -4.08 -10.28
CA GLY A 375 2.64 -4.14 -9.90
C GLY A 375 2.84 -3.75 -8.43
N ILE A 376 3.88 -2.97 -8.15
CA ILE A 376 4.23 -2.52 -6.79
C ILE A 376 3.43 -1.27 -6.39
N ALA A 377 2.98 -1.18 -5.13
CA ALA A 377 2.12 -0.06 -4.69
C ALA A 377 2.93 1.24 -4.52
N GLY A 378 4.20 1.12 -4.15
CA GLY A 378 5.14 2.23 -3.95
C GLY A 378 5.44 3.02 -5.22
N TRP A 379 5.28 2.45 -6.41
CA TRP A 379 5.41 3.19 -7.68
C TRP A 379 4.46 4.40 -7.71
N TYR A 380 3.18 4.16 -7.39
CA TYR A 380 2.13 5.18 -7.39
C TYR A 380 2.34 6.22 -6.30
N ALA A 381 2.74 5.81 -5.10
CA ALA A 381 3.08 6.72 -4.01
C ALA A 381 4.29 7.61 -4.35
N MET A 382 5.39 7.02 -4.86
CA MET A 382 6.59 7.76 -5.25
C MET A 382 6.36 8.73 -6.42
N ARG A 383 5.38 8.48 -7.31
CA ARG A 383 5.02 9.46 -8.36
C ARG A 383 4.49 10.77 -7.79
N ALA A 384 3.78 10.76 -6.65
CA ALA A 384 3.38 11.98 -5.95
C ALA A 384 4.58 12.68 -5.28
N THR A 385 5.51 11.92 -4.69
CA THR A 385 6.73 12.47 -4.08
C THR A 385 7.70 13.06 -5.10
N LYS A 386 7.81 12.49 -6.31
CA LYS A 386 8.46 13.13 -7.46
C LYS A 386 7.79 14.44 -7.92
N ALA A 387 6.57 14.72 -7.47
CA ALA A 387 5.85 15.97 -7.73
C ALA A 387 5.86 16.95 -6.53
N GLY A 388 6.59 16.66 -5.45
CA GLY A 388 6.67 17.49 -4.23
C GLY A 388 5.61 17.19 -3.17
N LEU A 389 4.90 16.06 -3.27
CA LEU A 389 3.75 15.72 -2.41
C LEU A 389 4.02 14.45 -1.59
N MET A 390 3.30 14.26 -0.49
CA MET A 390 3.15 12.91 0.06
C MET A 390 2.19 12.11 -0.84
N GLY A 391 2.47 10.83 -1.03
CA GLY A 391 1.64 9.91 -1.81
C GLY A 391 1.25 8.67 -1.02
N MET A 392 0.01 8.21 -1.17
CA MET A 392 -0.42 6.89 -0.69
C MET A 392 -1.04 6.07 -1.83
N SER A 393 -0.87 4.75 -1.77
CA SER A 393 -1.44 3.81 -2.74
C SER A 393 -1.95 2.56 -2.05
N PHE A 394 -3.10 2.08 -2.50
CA PHE A 394 -3.76 0.87 -2.01
C PHE A 394 -4.41 0.11 -3.16
N THR A 395 -4.48 -1.22 -3.06
CA THR A 395 -5.34 -2.09 -3.91
C THR A 395 -5.84 -3.24 -3.06
N ASN A 396 -7.08 -3.72 -3.28
CA ASN A 396 -7.42 -5.07 -2.84
C ASN A 396 -6.91 -6.10 -3.87
N THR A 397 -6.79 -7.36 -3.47
CA THR A 397 -6.32 -8.45 -4.36
C THR A 397 -7.13 -9.75 -4.15
N SER A 398 -6.89 -10.75 -5.00
CA SER A 398 -7.52 -12.08 -4.89
C SER A 398 -7.41 -12.68 -3.49
N PRO A 399 -8.44 -13.35 -2.97
CA PRO A 399 -8.47 -13.85 -1.60
C PRO A 399 -7.37 -14.88 -1.32
N LEU A 400 -6.39 -14.50 -0.50
CA LEU A 400 -5.22 -15.29 -0.10
C LEU A 400 -4.97 -15.27 1.42
N VAL A 401 -5.48 -14.27 2.14
CA VAL A 401 -5.23 -14.04 3.57
C VAL A 401 -6.45 -14.45 4.39
N ALA A 402 -6.24 -15.24 5.45
CA ALA A 402 -7.30 -15.60 6.39
C ALA A 402 -7.53 -14.47 7.41
N PRO A 403 -8.80 -14.05 7.66
CA PRO A 403 -9.16 -13.27 8.83
C PRO A 403 -8.68 -13.93 10.13
N THR A 404 -8.39 -13.16 11.18
CA THR A 404 -7.92 -13.72 12.45
C THR A 404 -8.95 -14.72 13.02
N ARG A 405 -8.48 -15.91 13.44
CA ARG A 405 -9.28 -17.09 13.84
C ARG A 405 -10.10 -17.78 12.73
N ALA A 406 -9.99 -17.37 11.47
CA ALA A 406 -10.64 -18.05 10.34
C ALA A 406 -9.77 -19.17 9.73
N LYS A 407 -10.43 -20.21 9.22
CA LYS A 407 -9.81 -21.37 8.55
C LYS A 407 -9.47 -21.14 7.06
N LYS A 408 -10.12 -20.16 6.41
CA LYS A 408 -10.04 -19.94 4.96
C LYS A 408 -9.64 -18.50 4.65
N ALA A 409 -8.95 -18.34 3.52
CA ALA A 409 -8.71 -17.03 2.93
C ALA A 409 -10.04 -16.31 2.62
N ALA A 410 -10.07 -14.99 2.85
CA ALA A 410 -11.21 -14.13 2.53
C ALA A 410 -10.83 -12.70 2.12
N LEU A 411 -9.62 -12.24 2.46
CA LEU A 411 -9.05 -10.98 2.00
C LEU A 411 -7.87 -11.22 1.07
N GLY A 412 -7.54 -10.24 0.24
CA GLY A 412 -6.28 -10.23 -0.49
C GLY A 412 -5.07 -9.93 0.40
N THR A 413 -3.89 -9.94 -0.22
CA THR A 413 -2.63 -9.42 0.35
C THR A 413 -2.66 -7.91 0.59
N ASN A 414 -3.62 -7.21 -0.05
CA ASN A 414 -4.11 -5.87 0.27
C ASN A 414 -3.02 -4.85 0.66
N PRO A 415 -2.06 -4.54 -0.24
CA PRO A 415 -0.91 -3.72 0.12
C PRO A 415 -1.26 -2.26 0.44
N ILE A 416 -0.43 -1.68 1.29
CA ILE A 416 -0.38 -0.28 1.68
C ILE A 416 0.98 0.28 1.26
N ALA A 417 0.98 1.39 0.54
CA ALA A 417 2.19 2.20 0.33
C ALA A 417 1.99 3.65 0.78
N LEU A 418 3.07 4.22 1.32
CA LEU A 418 3.20 5.63 1.70
C LEU A 418 4.59 6.12 1.26
N SER A 419 4.64 7.24 0.53
CA SER A 419 5.88 7.95 0.23
C SER A 419 5.78 9.41 0.67
N ALA A 420 6.88 9.95 1.20
CA ALA A 420 6.96 11.33 1.67
C ALA A 420 8.34 11.92 1.37
N PRO A 421 8.42 13.20 0.92
CA PRO A 421 9.69 13.87 0.64
C PRO A 421 10.48 14.16 1.92
N ALA A 422 11.80 14.07 1.82
CA ALA A 422 12.77 14.56 2.80
C ALA A 422 13.79 15.46 2.10
N LYS A 423 14.80 15.98 2.81
CA LYS A 423 15.74 16.95 2.22
C LYS A 423 16.50 16.40 1.01
N GLY A 424 16.64 17.24 -0.01
CA GLY A 424 17.40 16.94 -1.22
C GLY A 424 16.69 15.91 -2.09
N ASN A 425 17.23 14.70 -2.17
CA ASN A 425 16.69 13.60 -2.97
C ASN A 425 16.24 12.39 -2.12
N ASP A 426 16.31 12.46 -0.79
CA ASP A 426 15.85 11.36 0.07
C ASP A 426 14.33 11.40 0.29
N SER A 427 13.76 10.25 0.67
CA SER A 427 12.33 10.09 0.92
C SER A 427 12.04 8.88 1.78
N PHE A 428 11.02 8.98 2.62
CA PHE A 428 10.42 7.80 3.22
C PHE A 428 9.63 7.05 2.14
N VAL A 429 9.82 5.74 2.00
CA VAL A 429 9.07 4.89 1.06
C VAL A 429 8.70 3.56 1.72
N LEU A 430 7.50 3.48 2.27
CA LEU A 430 6.90 2.22 2.70
C LEU A 430 6.09 1.62 1.55
N ASP A 431 6.34 0.36 1.22
CA ASP A 431 5.52 -0.46 0.30
C ASP A 431 5.44 -1.87 0.88
N MET A 432 4.25 -2.28 1.34
CA MET A 432 4.08 -3.51 2.12
C MET A 432 2.72 -4.17 1.91
N ALA A 433 2.70 -5.50 1.93
CA ALA A 433 1.46 -6.27 2.06
C ALA A 433 0.97 -6.25 3.53
N THR A 434 -0.34 -6.44 3.74
CA THR A 434 -0.92 -6.57 5.10
C THR A 434 -0.89 -8.01 5.64
N CYS A 435 -0.16 -8.91 4.97
CA CYS A 435 0.13 -10.28 5.40
C CYS A 435 1.62 -10.44 5.76
N VAL A 436 1.96 -11.46 6.57
CA VAL A 436 3.35 -11.68 7.01
C VAL A 436 4.31 -11.89 5.83
N VAL A 437 3.82 -12.52 4.77
CA VAL A 437 4.62 -12.88 3.61
C VAL A 437 3.82 -12.84 2.31
N ALA A 438 4.46 -12.50 1.19
CA ALA A 438 3.89 -12.69 -0.14
C ALA A 438 3.95 -14.17 -0.56
N VAL A 439 2.88 -14.68 -1.19
CA VAL A 439 2.75 -16.09 -1.64
C VAL A 439 3.94 -16.60 -2.45
N GLY A 440 4.58 -15.72 -3.25
CA GLY A 440 5.77 -16.07 -4.03
C GLY A 440 6.98 -16.53 -3.19
N LYS A 441 7.13 -16.09 -1.93
CA LYS A 441 8.20 -16.59 -1.04
C LYS A 441 7.91 -18.01 -0.55
N ILE A 442 6.64 -18.34 -0.27
CA ILE A 442 6.21 -19.71 0.06
C ILE A 442 6.45 -20.63 -1.14
N GLU A 443 6.12 -20.18 -2.36
CA GLU A 443 6.42 -20.95 -3.56
C GLU A 443 7.92 -21.18 -3.76
N VAL A 444 8.78 -20.19 -3.45
CA VAL A 444 10.23 -20.35 -3.56
C VAL A 444 10.76 -21.40 -2.57
N GLU A 445 10.32 -21.40 -1.30
CA GLU A 445 10.75 -22.45 -0.36
C GLU A 445 10.14 -23.83 -0.70
N ARG A 446 8.91 -23.89 -1.22
CA ARG A 446 8.33 -25.12 -1.81
C ARG A 446 9.22 -25.69 -2.91
N ARG A 447 9.68 -24.85 -3.84
CA ARG A 447 10.57 -25.26 -4.96
C ARG A 447 11.97 -25.67 -4.49
N LYS A 448 12.38 -25.30 -3.27
CA LYS A 448 13.62 -25.74 -2.61
C LYS A 448 13.42 -26.95 -1.69
N GLU A 449 12.19 -27.44 -1.55
CA GLU A 449 11.78 -28.47 -0.58
C GLU A 449 12.10 -28.08 0.89
N LYS A 450 12.06 -26.78 1.20
CA LYS A 450 12.38 -26.21 2.52
C LYS A 450 11.12 -25.83 3.31
N PRO A 451 11.17 -25.89 4.65
CA PRO A 451 10.11 -25.35 5.49
C PRO A 451 10.05 -23.82 5.41
N ILE A 452 8.85 -23.26 5.56
CA ILE A 452 8.64 -21.83 5.77
C ILE A 452 8.69 -21.50 7.27
N PRO A 453 9.09 -20.27 7.67
CA PRO A 453 9.00 -19.82 9.05
C PRO A 453 7.59 -19.90 9.64
N GLU A 454 7.51 -20.08 10.96
CA GLU A 454 6.25 -20.11 11.69
C GLU A 454 5.47 -18.79 11.55
N GLY A 455 4.14 -18.87 11.53
CA GLY A 455 3.26 -17.70 11.46
C GLY A 455 3.14 -17.08 10.06
N TRP A 456 3.77 -17.65 9.02
CA TRP A 456 3.57 -17.23 7.64
C TRP A 456 2.21 -17.68 7.06
N ALA A 457 1.79 -18.91 7.35
CA ALA A 457 0.62 -19.53 6.73
C ALA A 457 -0.11 -20.53 7.63
N LEU A 458 -1.35 -20.80 7.25
CA LEU A 458 -2.20 -21.87 7.73
C LEU A 458 -2.26 -23.01 6.70
N ASP A 459 -2.48 -24.24 7.18
CA ASP A 459 -2.80 -25.41 6.37
C ASP A 459 -4.25 -25.36 5.83
N LYS A 460 -4.64 -26.40 5.06
CA LYS A 460 -6.04 -26.60 4.59
C LYS A 460 -7.08 -26.69 5.72
N ASP A 461 -6.65 -26.91 6.96
CA ASP A 461 -7.51 -27.08 8.12
C ASP A 461 -7.59 -25.87 9.06
N GLY A 462 -6.82 -24.81 8.79
CA GLY A 462 -6.80 -23.57 9.56
C GLY A 462 -5.78 -23.56 10.71
N LYS A 463 -4.83 -24.50 10.73
CA LYS A 463 -3.75 -24.59 11.72
C LYS A 463 -2.48 -23.96 11.16
N PRO A 464 -1.65 -23.26 11.96
CA PRO A 464 -0.33 -22.80 11.52
C PRO A 464 0.51 -23.96 10.98
N THR A 465 1.19 -23.77 9.85
CA THR A 465 2.09 -24.77 9.25
C THR A 465 3.40 -24.16 8.80
N THR A 466 4.48 -24.93 8.95
CA THR A 466 5.80 -24.66 8.38
C THR A 466 6.05 -25.44 7.08
N ASN A 467 5.09 -26.27 6.63
CA ASN A 467 5.18 -27.00 5.37
C ASN A 467 4.74 -26.12 4.19
N ALA A 468 5.67 -25.79 3.31
CA ALA A 468 5.42 -24.92 2.15
C ALA A 468 4.36 -25.49 1.18
N SER A 469 4.22 -26.82 1.09
CA SER A 469 3.20 -27.45 0.23
C SER A 469 1.80 -27.42 0.85
N GLU A 470 1.67 -27.52 2.18
CA GLU A 470 0.40 -27.34 2.89
C GLU A 470 -0.07 -25.88 2.84
N ALA A 471 0.87 -24.94 3.01
CA ALA A 471 0.61 -23.50 2.94
C ALA A 471 0.04 -23.07 1.57
N MET A 472 0.50 -23.69 0.47
CA MET A 472 -0.01 -23.41 -0.89
C MET A 472 -1.46 -23.87 -1.12
N VAL A 473 -2.04 -24.72 -0.24
CA VAL A 473 -3.45 -25.15 -0.29
C VAL A 473 -4.28 -24.67 0.91
N GLY A 474 -3.68 -23.84 1.78
CA GLY A 474 -4.32 -23.25 2.95
C GLY A 474 -4.57 -21.74 2.78
N ALA A 475 -3.97 -20.92 3.65
CA ALA A 475 -4.11 -19.46 3.58
C ALA A 475 -2.91 -18.73 4.22
N LEU A 476 -2.61 -17.52 3.75
CA LEU A 476 -1.61 -16.64 4.37
C LEU A 476 -2.14 -16.08 5.69
N MET A 477 -1.25 -15.83 6.65
CA MET A 477 -1.59 -15.12 7.88
C MET A 477 -1.44 -13.59 7.71
N PRO A 478 -2.30 -12.76 8.34
CA PRO A 478 -2.14 -11.32 8.36
C PRO A 478 -0.87 -10.89 9.08
N LEU A 479 -0.37 -9.67 8.84
CA LEU A 479 0.83 -9.14 9.51
C LEU A 479 0.70 -9.20 11.05
N GLY A 480 1.70 -9.79 11.70
CA GLY A 480 1.63 -10.22 13.10
C GLY A 480 1.20 -11.69 13.27
N GLY A 481 1.01 -12.45 12.19
CA GLY A 481 0.85 -13.91 12.22
C GLY A 481 -0.32 -14.39 13.10
N PRO A 482 -0.10 -15.29 14.07
CA PRO A 482 -1.13 -15.72 15.02
C PRO A 482 -1.54 -14.60 15.99
N GLU A 483 -2.63 -14.81 16.73
CA GLU A 483 -3.15 -13.81 17.68
C GLU A 483 -2.14 -13.48 18.81
N THR A 484 -1.32 -14.45 19.22
CA THR A 484 -0.21 -14.28 20.18
C THR A 484 0.83 -13.25 19.72
N HIS A 485 1.02 -13.07 18.42
CA HIS A 485 1.93 -12.09 17.82
C HIS A 485 1.19 -10.85 17.26
N SER A 486 -0.07 -10.64 17.71
CA SER A 486 -0.95 -9.53 17.32
C SER A 486 -1.42 -9.50 15.87
N GLY A 487 -1.56 -10.65 15.20
CA GLY A 487 -2.05 -10.75 13.80
C GLY A 487 -3.39 -10.06 13.49
N TYR A 488 -4.22 -9.78 14.51
CA TYR A 488 -5.44 -8.97 14.34
C TYR A 488 -5.15 -7.53 13.86
N LYS A 489 -3.93 -7.00 14.09
CA LYS A 489 -3.51 -5.68 13.60
C LYS A 489 -3.33 -5.69 12.08
N GLY A 490 -2.62 -6.68 11.53
CA GLY A 490 -2.49 -6.88 10.09
C GLY A 490 -3.83 -7.15 9.40
N TYR A 491 -4.72 -7.91 10.06
CA TYR A 491 -6.08 -8.12 9.57
C TYR A 491 -6.88 -6.81 9.51
N GLY A 492 -6.78 -5.96 10.54
CA GLY A 492 -7.39 -4.62 10.53
C GLY A 492 -6.87 -3.71 9.41
N LEU A 493 -5.57 -3.75 9.13
CA LEU A 493 -4.97 -3.03 7.99
C LEU A 493 -5.48 -3.57 6.64
N GLY A 494 -5.57 -4.89 6.47
CA GLY A 494 -6.12 -5.51 5.27
C GLY A 494 -7.59 -5.16 5.04
N MET A 495 -8.38 -5.07 6.12
CA MET A 495 -9.78 -4.61 6.09
C MET A 495 -9.90 -3.13 5.71
N LEU A 496 -9.00 -2.26 6.21
CA LEU A 496 -8.96 -0.84 5.83
C LEU A 496 -8.76 -0.67 4.32
N VAL A 497 -7.85 -1.44 3.73
CA VAL A 497 -7.63 -1.46 2.28
C VAL A 497 -8.85 -2.00 1.54
N GLU A 498 -9.47 -3.08 2.01
CA GLU A 498 -10.69 -3.65 1.43
C GLU A 498 -11.86 -2.62 1.41
N ILE A 499 -11.96 -1.79 2.44
CA ILE A 499 -12.95 -0.71 2.55
C ILE A 499 -12.69 0.40 1.52
N PHE A 500 -11.46 0.90 1.37
CA PHE A 500 -11.15 1.97 0.41
C PHE A 500 -11.13 1.51 -1.04
N CYS A 501 -10.71 0.26 -1.28
CA CYS A 501 -10.54 -0.29 -2.61
C CYS A 501 -11.83 -0.96 -3.10
N GLY A 502 -12.26 -2.04 -2.44
CA GLY A 502 -13.44 -2.80 -2.85
C GLY A 502 -14.73 -2.03 -2.61
N ILE A 503 -15.03 -1.74 -1.33
CA ILE A 503 -16.33 -1.20 -0.91
C ILE A 503 -16.56 0.24 -1.42
N MET A 504 -15.59 1.14 -1.21
CA MET A 504 -15.75 2.57 -1.52
C MET A 504 -15.68 2.87 -3.02
N ALA A 505 -14.89 2.14 -3.81
CA ALA A 505 -14.87 2.31 -5.27
C ALA A 505 -16.05 1.62 -5.99
N GLY A 506 -16.74 0.69 -5.33
CA GLY A 506 -17.76 -0.13 -5.98
C GLY A 506 -17.15 -1.16 -6.95
N ALA A 507 -16.05 -1.77 -6.52
CA ALA A 507 -15.35 -2.86 -7.20
C ALA A 507 -15.70 -4.22 -6.57
N HIS A 508 -15.16 -5.34 -7.08
CA HIS A 508 -15.22 -6.60 -6.35
C HIS A 508 -14.42 -6.52 -5.05
N TYR A 509 -14.88 -7.23 -4.03
CA TYR A 509 -14.26 -7.24 -2.70
C TYR A 509 -14.22 -8.64 -2.07
N GLY A 510 -13.15 -8.92 -1.33
CA GLY A 510 -12.89 -10.18 -0.63
C GLY A 510 -13.18 -11.43 -1.48
N PRO A 511 -14.12 -12.31 -1.08
CA PRO A 511 -14.40 -13.57 -1.78
C PRO A 511 -15.08 -13.40 -3.15
N ASN A 512 -15.50 -12.20 -3.54
CA ASN A 512 -16.10 -11.94 -4.86
C ASN A 512 -15.03 -11.80 -5.95
N VAL A 513 -13.84 -11.28 -5.58
CA VAL A 513 -12.68 -11.18 -6.47
C VAL A 513 -12.29 -12.59 -6.96
N ARG A 514 -11.95 -12.72 -8.25
CA ARG A 514 -11.43 -14.00 -8.80
C ARG A 514 -10.21 -14.48 -8.02
N ARG A 515 -9.99 -15.80 -7.89
CA ARG A 515 -8.81 -16.28 -7.15
C ARG A 515 -7.52 -15.97 -7.92
N TRP A 516 -6.40 -16.08 -7.22
CA TRP A 516 -5.10 -15.88 -7.84
C TRP A 516 -4.86 -16.90 -8.97
N MET A 517 -4.38 -16.42 -10.12
CA MET A 517 -4.22 -17.18 -11.37
C MET A 517 -5.49 -17.75 -12.03
N GLU A 518 -6.69 -17.59 -11.45
CA GLU A 518 -7.95 -17.87 -12.16
C GLU A 518 -8.26 -16.72 -13.13
N THR A 519 -8.48 -17.04 -14.41
CA THR A 519 -8.83 -16.07 -15.46
C THR A 519 -10.29 -16.22 -15.95
N ASP A 520 -11.15 -16.84 -15.14
CA ASP A 520 -12.55 -17.18 -15.50
C ASP A 520 -13.45 -15.96 -15.75
N ARG A 521 -13.10 -14.83 -15.14
CA ARG A 521 -13.82 -13.56 -15.20
C ARG A 521 -12.86 -12.38 -14.98
N PRO A 522 -13.25 -11.15 -15.35
CA PRO A 522 -12.51 -9.94 -14.99
C PRO A 522 -12.24 -9.86 -13.49
N ALA A 523 -11.09 -9.31 -13.11
CA ALA A 523 -10.76 -9.18 -11.69
C ALA A 523 -11.68 -8.17 -10.98
N ASP A 524 -11.96 -7.03 -11.62
CA ASP A 524 -12.60 -5.83 -11.04
C ASP A 524 -11.96 -5.48 -9.69
N LEU A 525 -10.63 -5.33 -9.69
CA LEU A 525 -9.90 -4.87 -8.51
C LEU A 525 -10.22 -3.40 -8.25
N GLY A 526 -10.38 -3.09 -6.97
CA GLY A 526 -10.48 -1.73 -6.47
C GLY A 526 -9.09 -1.18 -6.13
N GLN A 527 -8.89 0.11 -6.41
CA GLN A 527 -7.65 0.83 -6.13
C GLN A 527 -7.96 2.18 -5.50
N CYS A 528 -7.04 2.69 -4.69
CA CYS A 528 -7.18 3.98 -4.03
C CYS A 528 -5.83 4.70 -3.97
N PHE A 529 -5.83 5.98 -4.34
CA PHE A 529 -4.63 6.82 -4.42
C PHE A 529 -4.90 8.14 -3.71
N VAL A 530 -3.95 8.57 -2.88
CA VAL A 530 -4.05 9.82 -2.12
C VAL A 530 -2.80 10.65 -2.39
N ALA A 531 -2.98 11.95 -2.64
CA ALA A 531 -1.88 12.90 -2.71
C ALA A 531 -2.13 14.01 -1.68
N ILE A 532 -1.09 14.42 -0.95
CA ILE A 532 -1.17 15.43 0.11
C ILE A 532 -0.02 16.43 -0.08
N ASP A 533 -0.33 17.71 -0.14
CA ASP A 533 0.66 18.78 -0.22
C ASP A 533 1.07 19.20 1.20
N PRO A 534 2.32 18.94 1.63
CA PRO A 534 2.76 19.26 2.98
C PRO A 534 2.84 20.78 3.24
N SER A 535 2.84 21.63 2.21
CA SER A 535 2.88 23.09 2.37
C SER A 535 1.57 23.69 2.89
N PHE A 536 0.46 22.95 2.81
CA PHE A 536 -0.83 23.32 3.41
C PHE A 536 -0.90 23.05 4.92
N PHE A 537 0.17 22.50 5.52
CA PHE A 537 0.26 22.12 6.93
C PHE A 537 1.42 22.86 7.63
N ALA A 538 2.07 22.25 8.63
CA ALA A 538 3.14 22.89 9.39
C ALA A 538 4.43 23.01 8.55
N PRO A 539 5.04 24.22 8.43
CA PRO A 539 6.23 24.46 7.60
C PRO A 539 7.44 23.64 8.07
N GLY A 540 8.43 23.43 7.20
CA GLY A 540 9.61 22.60 7.51
C GLY A 540 9.30 21.11 7.59
N PHE A 541 8.47 20.59 6.67
CA PHE A 541 8.13 19.17 6.60
C PHE A 541 9.35 18.29 6.31
N GLU A 542 10.07 18.60 5.21
CA GLU A 542 11.26 17.84 4.78
C GLU A 542 12.37 17.84 5.84
N ASP A 543 12.59 18.98 6.51
CA ASP A 543 13.50 19.11 7.66
C ASP A 543 13.21 18.06 8.74
N ARG A 544 11.95 17.94 9.19
CA ARG A 544 11.56 16.97 10.22
C ARG A 544 11.54 15.54 9.70
N MET A 545 11.27 15.33 8.40
CA MET A 545 11.28 14.00 7.80
C MET A 545 12.72 13.45 7.72
N SER A 546 13.69 14.29 7.34
CA SER A 546 15.12 13.94 7.42
C SER A 546 15.57 13.71 8.87
N ASP A 547 15.30 14.67 9.78
CA ASP A 547 15.67 14.57 11.20
C ASP A 547 15.21 13.25 11.84
N LEU A 548 13.95 12.84 11.60
CA LEU A 548 13.43 11.56 12.08
C LEU A 548 14.10 10.34 11.44
N MET A 549 14.27 10.31 10.11
CA MET A 549 14.90 9.17 9.44
C MET A 549 16.37 9.02 9.83
N ASP A 550 17.09 10.12 9.89
CA ASP A 550 18.52 10.13 10.23
C ASP A 550 18.72 9.84 11.73
N HIS A 551 17.81 10.28 12.62
CA HIS A 551 17.81 9.82 14.01
C HIS A 551 17.64 8.30 14.11
N CYS A 552 16.69 7.71 13.38
CA CYS A 552 16.50 6.25 13.37
C CYS A 552 17.71 5.50 12.78
N ARG A 553 18.25 5.94 11.63
CA ARG A 553 19.42 5.32 10.98
C ARG A 553 20.68 5.35 11.85
N ASN A 554 20.86 6.42 12.65
CA ASN A 554 22.02 6.60 13.53
C ASN A 554 21.82 6.03 14.95
N MET A 555 20.75 5.26 15.20
CA MET A 555 20.65 4.48 16.44
C MET A 555 21.70 3.37 16.49
N GLU A 556 22.21 3.06 17.68
CA GLU A 556 23.08 1.89 17.91
C GLU A 556 22.34 0.61 17.49
N PRO A 557 22.84 -0.16 16.50
CA PRO A 557 22.15 -1.33 16.00
C PRO A 557 22.37 -2.52 16.95
N ALA A 558 21.37 -3.40 17.04
CA ALA A 558 21.47 -4.63 17.85
C ALA A 558 22.47 -5.66 17.29
N ASP A 559 22.89 -5.48 16.04
CA ASP A 559 23.95 -6.21 15.35
C ASP A 559 24.66 -5.23 14.41
N VAL A 560 25.98 -5.10 14.52
CA VAL A 560 26.79 -4.12 13.76
C VAL A 560 26.78 -4.43 12.26
N GLU A 561 26.65 -5.70 11.87
CA GLU A 561 26.56 -6.11 10.46
C GLU A 561 25.18 -5.84 9.84
N ASN A 562 24.17 -5.51 10.67
CA ASN A 562 22.79 -5.27 10.26
C ASN A 562 22.28 -3.90 10.80
N PRO A 563 22.72 -2.77 10.21
CA PRO A 563 22.39 -1.42 10.68
C PRO A 563 20.89 -1.10 10.58
N VAL A 564 20.45 -0.10 11.35
CA VAL A 564 19.05 0.36 11.36
C VAL A 564 18.70 1.08 10.05
N LEU A 565 17.60 0.67 9.41
CA LEU A 565 17.19 1.16 8.09
C LEU A 565 15.87 1.95 8.16
N ALA A 566 15.74 3.00 7.34
CA ALA A 566 14.47 3.65 7.05
C ALA A 566 13.74 2.92 5.90
N ALA A 567 12.42 3.08 5.83
CA ALA A 567 11.63 2.51 4.74
C ALA A 567 12.06 3.12 3.39
N GLY A 568 12.45 2.26 2.43
CA GLY A 568 13.00 2.66 1.14
C GLY A 568 14.52 2.49 1.02
N ASP A 569 15.25 2.32 2.14
CA ASP A 569 16.71 2.11 2.11
C ASP A 569 17.14 0.79 1.44
N PRO A 570 16.47 -0.38 1.67
CA PRO A 570 16.79 -1.61 0.95
C PRO A 570 16.62 -1.48 -0.57
N GLU A 571 15.57 -0.79 -1.01
CA GLU A 571 15.28 -0.61 -2.43
C GLU A 571 16.20 0.43 -3.08
N ARG A 572 16.62 1.47 -2.34
CA ARG A 572 17.68 2.39 -2.75
C ARG A 572 19.00 1.65 -2.96
N ALA A 573 19.39 0.79 -2.01
CA ALA A 573 20.59 -0.02 -2.13
C ALA A 573 20.51 -0.99 -3.34
N HIS A 574 19.35 -1.58 -3.61
CA HIS A 574 19.16 -2.44 -4.78
C HIS A 574 19.19 -1.67 -6.12
N ILE A 575 18.63 -0.45 -6.19
CA ILE A 575 18.74 0.42 -7.37
C ILE A 575 20.23 0.72 -7.63
N LYS A 576 20.96 1.20 -6.62
CA LYS A 576 22.39 1.47 -6.76
C LYS A 576 23.18 0.23 -7.18
N LYS A 577 22.86 -0.94 -6.63
CA LYS A 577 23.47 -2.21 -7.05
C LYS A 577 23.27 -2.48 -8.54
N VAL A 578 22.06 -2.27 -9.08
CA VAL A 578 21.78 -2.46 -10.52
C VAL A 578 22.52 -1.44 -11.39
N GLU A 579 22.66 -0.20 -10.92
CA GLU A 579 23.47 0.84 -11.58
C GLU A 579 24.96 0.46 -11.61
N ASP A 580 25.53 0.07 -10.48
CA ASP A 580 26.94 -0.36 -10.34
C ASP A 580 27.22 -1.66 -11.11
N GLU A 581 26.26 -2.58 -11.17
CA GLU A 581 26.36 -3.84 -11.93
C GLU A 581 26.14 -3.68 -13.45
N GLY A 582 25.73 -2.50 -13.92
CA GLY A 582 25.46 -2.19 -15.33
C GLY A 582 24.20 -2.85 -15.91
N GLY A 583 23.34 -3.43 -15.06
CA GLY A 583 22.17 -4.20 -15.49
C GLY A 583 21.57 -5.08 -14.38
N ILE A 584 20.43 -5.68 -14.70
CA ILE A 584 19.66 -6.55 -13.80
C ILE A 584 20.06 -8.01 -14.04
N THR A 585 20.43 -8.70 -12.97
CA THR A 585 20.77 -10.14 -12.98
C THR A 585 19.54 -10.97 -12.58
N TYR A 586 19.11 -11.89 -13.45
CA TYR A 586 17.96 -12.78 -13.24
C TYR A 586 18.36 -14.25 -13.10
N HIS A 587 17.52 -15.04 -12.44
CA HIS A 587 17.69 -16.49 -12.38
C HIS A 587 17.47 -17.15 -13.75
N ILE A 588 18.29 -18.14 -14.12
CA ILE A 588 18.29 -18.76 -15.46
C ILE A 588 16.90 -19.28 -15.91
N ASN A 589 16.08 -19.81 -15.00
CA ASN A 589 14.70 -20.21 -15.30
C ASN A 589 13.83 -19.04 -15.79
N GLN A 590 13.94 -17.85 -15.17
CA GLN A 590 13.19 -16.66 -15.60
C GLN A 590 13.58 -16.24 -17.02
N ILE A 591 14.88 -16.29 -17.32
CA ILE A 591 15.40 -15.98 -18.66
C ILE A 591 14.97 -17.03 -19.68
N THR A 592 15.02 -18.31 -19.32
CA THR A 592 14.54 -19.43 -20.13
C THR A 592 13.06 -19.27 -20.49
N ASP A 593 12.20 -19.01 -19.50
CA ASP A 593 10.77 -18.89 -19.72
C ASP A 593 10.38 -17.57 -20.40
N SER A 594 11.21 -16.53 -20.28
CA SER A 594 11.11 -15.30 -21.09
C SER A 594 11.52 -15.57 -22.54
N TRP A 595 12.64 -16.24 -22.79
CA TRP A 595 13.06 -16.61 -24.15
C TRP A 595 12.01 -17.48 -24.87
N ARG A 596 11.42 -18.45 -24.16
CA ARG A 596 10.30 -19.25 -24.70
C ARG A 596 9.07 -18.38 -24.99
N LEU A 597 8.71 -17.46 -24.10
CA LEU A 597 7.61 -16.52 -24.32
C LEU A 597 7.86 -15.66 -25.57
N ALA A 598 9.10 -15.19 -25.76
CA ALA A 598 9.50 -14.44 -26.94
C ALA A 598 9.25 -15.22 -28.24
N LYS A 599 9.58 -16.53 -28.26
CA LYS A 599 9.32 -17.41 -29.41
C LYS A 599 7.84 -17.64 -29.67
N VAL A 600 7.03 -17.84 -28.63
CA VAL A 600 5.57 -18.03 -28.78
C VAL A 600 4.87 -16.74 -29.27
N LEU A 601 5.35 -15.57 -28.86
CA LEU A 601 4.81 -14.27 -29.28
C LEU A 601 5.43 -13.72 -30.59
N GLY A 602 6.44 -14.38 -31.16
CA GLY A 602 7.13 -13.93 -32.37
C GLY A 602 8.00 -12.66 -32.19
N VAL A 603 8.35 -12.29 -30.95
CA VAL A 603 9.14 -11.08 -30.65
C VAL A 603 10.63 -11.38 -30.49
N ALA A 604 11.48 -10.35 -30.64
CA ALA A 604 12.91 -10.47 -30.41
C ALA A 604 13.21 -10.75 -28.91
N PRO A 605 13.84 -11.90 -28.57
CA PRO A 605 14.25 -12.20 -27.20
C PRO A 605 15.20 -11.13 -26.64
N MET A 606 15.31 -11.06 -25.32
CA MET A 606 16.27 -10.15 -24.66
C MET A 606 17.71 -10.52 -25.04
N GLN A 607 18.56 -9.51 -25.23
CA GLN A 607 20.01 -9.63 -25.43
C GLN A 607 20.76 -9.39 -24.11
N SER A 608 21.52 -10.38 -23.66
CA SER A 608 22.36 -10.26 -22.46
C SER A 608 23.61 -9.41 -22.72
N ILE A 609 24.23 -8.93 -21.63
CA ILE A 609 25.55 -8.27 -21.65
C ILE A 609 26.65 -9.16 -21.09
#